data_AF-A0A433K798-F1
#
_entry.id   AF-A0A433K798-F1
#
_cell.length_a   1.000
_cell.length_b   1.000
_cell.length_c   1.000
_cell.angle_alpha   90.00
_cell.angle_beta   90.00
_cell.angle_gamma   90.00
#
_symmetry.space_group_name_H-M   'P 1'
#
loop_
_entity.id
_entity.type
_entity.pdbx_description
1 polymer ?
#
loop_
_entity_poly.entity_id
_entity_poly.type
_entity_poly.pdbx_seq_one_letter_code
_entity_poly.pdbx_strand_id
1 'polypeptide(L)'
;MHLTELLHKTFEEELPHVHKKRLSNLTEACESTIGSNTLCLTGLGRALINSNKESSNIKKIDRLLGNGSLQAERDSFYQASVAWEQAQRAVSQGFF
;
A
#
# COMPACT_ATOMS: atom_id res chain seq x y z
N MET A 1 -12.29 6.79 4.52
CA MET A 1 -11.37 5.69 4.16
C MET A 1 -10.17 5.77 5.07
N HIS A 2 -9.96 4.77 5.93
CA HIS A 2 -8.85 4.72 6.89
C HIS A 2 -7.52 4.24 6.27
N LEU A 3 -7.39 4.31 4.94
CA LEU A 3 -6.22 3.78 4.23
C LEU A 3 -4.94 4.47 4.72
N THR A 4 -4.97 5.78 4.95
CA THR A 4 -3.82 6.53 5.44
C THR A 4 -3.38 6.03 6.82
N GLU A 5 -4.32 5.71 7.71
CA GLU A 5 -4.01 5.16 9.05
C GLU A 5 -3.40 3.75 8.94
N LEU A 6 -3.99 2.90 8.10
CA LEU A 6 -3.48 1.55 7.84
C LEU A 6 -2.06 1.58 7.22
N LEU A 7 -1.86 2.40 6.17
CA LEU A 7 -0.61 2.41 5.40
C LEU A 7 0.52 3.15 6.10
N HIS A 8 0.25 4.30 6.74
CA HIS A 8 1.30 5.10 7.34
C HIS A 8 1.65 4.65 8.75
N LYS A 9 0.65 4.27 9.56
CA LYS A 9 0.90 3.96 10.96
C LYS A 9 0.97 2.46 11.19
N THR A 10 -0.06 1.73 10.78
CA THR A 10 -0.15 0.30 11.10
C THR A 10 0.94 -0.51 10.41
N PHE A 11 1.18 -0.32 9.10
CA PHE A 11 2.24 -1.09 8.44
C PHE A 11 3.66 -0.68 8.88
N GLU A 12 3.89 0.58 9.25
CA GLU A 12 5.20 0.97 9.80
C GLU A 12 5.46 0.36 11.18
N GLU A 13 4.43 0.26 12.03
CA GLU A 13 4.51 -0.30 13.38
C GLU A 13 4.55 -1.84 13.37
N GLU A 14 3.67 -2.49 12.60
CA GLU A 14 3.48 -3.95 12.60
C GLU A 14 4.47 -4.69 11.69
N LEU A 15 5.05 -4.00 10.68
CA LEU A 15 5.95 -4.62 9.70
C LEU A 15 7.36 -4.00 9.72
N PRO A 16 8.08 -3.97 10.86
CA PRO A 16 9.40 -3.33 10.96
C PRO A 16 10.48 -4.01 10.12
N HIS A 17 10.24 -5.26 9.71
CA HIS A 17 11.13 -6.03 8.82
C HIS A 17 11.00 -5.61 7.35
N VAL A 18 9.90 -4.98 6.96
CA VAL A 18 9.70 -4.48 5.60
C VAL A 18 10.52 -3.22 5.40
N HIS A 19 11.29 -3.18 4.31
CA HIS A 19 12.09 -2.02 4.00
C HIS A 19 11.21 -0.79 3.71
N LYS A 20 11.49 0.33 4.37
CA LYS A 20 10.72 1.60 4.28
C LYS A 20 10.42 2.04 2.85
N LYS A 21 11.38 1.88 1.93
CA LYS A 21 11.19 2.22 0.51
C LYS A 21 10.16 1.33 -0.20
N ARG A 22 10.06 0.04 0.15
CA ARG A 22 9.03 -0.87 -0.39
C ARG A 22 7.66 -0.42 0.09
N LEU A 23 7.54 -0.15 1.39
CA LEU A 23 6.30 0.34 1.99
C LEU A 23 5.85 1.66 1.34
N SER A 24 6.75 2.65 1.23
CA SER A 24 6.46 3.92 0.56
C SER A 24 5.99 3.76 -0.89
N ASN A 25 6.63 2.87 -1.68
CA ASN A 25 6.19 2.63 -3.05
C ASN A 25 4.84 1.92 -3.12
N LEU A 26 4.55 1.00 -2.19
CA LEU A 26 3.25 0.33 -2.06
C LEU A 26 2.17 1.36 -1.70
N THR A 27 2.44 2.22 -0.73
CA THR A 27 1.52 3.28 -0.30
C THR A 27 1.13 4.19 -1.45
N GLU A 28 2.10 4.67 -2.21
CA GLU A 28 1.84 5.55 -3.37
C GLU A 28 1.02 4.85 -4.46
N ALA A 29 1.21 3.54 -4.65
CA ALA A 29 0.40 2.76 -5.58
C ALA A 29 -1.04 2.56 -5.08
N CYS A 30 -1.25 2.35 -3.78
CA CYS A 30 -2.58 2.27 -3.17
C CYS A 30 -3.32 3.60 -3.26
N GLU A 31 -2.65 4.72 -2.96
CA GLU A 31 -3.22 6.07 -3.11
C GLU A 31 -3.63 6.34 -4.56
N SER A 32 -2.75 6.00 -5.51
CA SER A 32 -3.04 6.11 -6.93
C SER A 32 -4.25 5.26 -7.34
N THR A 33 -4.34 4.01 -6.84
CA THR A 33 -5.47 3.11 -7.07
C THR A 33 -6.78 3.73 -6.58
N ILE A 34 -6.79 4.28 -5.37
CA ILE A 34 -7.99 4.91 -4.80
C ILE A 34 -8.40 6.14 -5.58
N GLY A 35 -7.44 7.01 -5.94
CA GLY A 35 -7.73 8.24 -6.65
C GLY A 35 -8.20 8.04 -8.09
N SER A 36 -7.79 6.94 -8.73
CA SER A 36 -8.05 6.69 -10.16
C SER A 36 -8.97 5.51 -10.45
N ASN A 37 -9.30 4.70 -9.44
CA ASN A 37 -10.10 3.48 -9.56
C ASN A 37 -9.59 2.52 -10.66
N THR A 38 -8.27 2.42 -10.83
CA THR A 38 -7.65 1.50 -11.78
C THR A 38 -6.55 0.68 -11.11
N LEU A 39 -6.42 -0.57 -11.56
CA LEU A 39 -5.40 -1.53 -11.13
C LEU A 39 -4.44 -1.92 -12.26
N CYS A 40 -4.65 -1.40 -13.47
CA CYS A 40 -3.80 -1.71 -14.61
C CYS A 40 -2.46 -1.00 -14.47
N LEU A 41 -1.36 -1.69 -14.83
CA LEU A 41 0.01 -1.15 -14.76
C LEU A 41 0.15 0.26 -15.34
N THR A 42 -0.35 0.48 -16.55
CA THR A 42 -0.29 1.78 -17.23
C THR A 42 -1.22 2.81 -16.62
N GLY A 43 -2.39 2.36 -16.11
CA GLY A 43 -3.35 3.19 -15.42
C GLY A 43 -2.76 3.75 -14.12
N LEU A 44 -2.23 2.89 -13.27
CA LEU A 44 -1.53 3.26 -12.04
C LEU A 44 -0.34 4.19 -12.33
N GLY A 45 0.50 3.84 -13.32
CA GLY A 45 1.64 4.68 -13.68
C GLY A 45 1.25 6.09 -14.12
N ARG A 46 0.13 6.25 -14.82
CA ARG A 46 -0.39 7.57 -15.22
C ARG A 46 -1.08 8.32 -14.09
N ALA A 47 -1.68 7.59 -13.15
CA ALA A 47 -2.38 8.14 -12.01
C ALA A 47 -1.44 8.53 -10.85
N LEU A 48 -0.14 8.25 -10.94
CA LEU A 48 0.84 8.71 -9.95
C LEU A 48 1.03 10.24 -10.02
N ILE A 49 0.75 10.93 -8.92
CA ILE A 49 0.86 12.39 -8.81
C ILE A 49 2.27 12.77 -8.37
N ASN A 50 3.16 12.99 -9.35
CA ASN A 50 4.53 13.46 -9.11
C ASN A 50 5.09 14.18 -10.36
N SER A 51 6.31 14.71 -10.27
CA SER A 51 6.97 15.44 -11.38
C SER A 51 7.70 14.54 -12.39
N ASN A 52 7.60 13.20 -12.26
CA ASN A 52 8.27 12.28 -13.18
C ASN A 52 7.51 12.15 -14.50
N LYS A 53 8.23 11.73 -15.54
CA LYS A 53 7.62 11.32 -16.82
C LYS A 53 6.68 10.13 -16.60
N GLU A 54 5.56 10.09 -17.33
CA GLU A 54 4.61 8.95 -17.30
C GLU A 54 5.32 7.61 -17.51
N SER A 55 6.24 7.53 -18.49
CA SER A 55 6.99 6.31 -18.78
C SER A 55 7.88 5.86 -17.61
N SER A 56 8.41 6.80 -16.83
CA SER A 56 9.16 6.49 -15.61
C SER A 56 8.24 5.98 -14.50
N ASN A 57 7.04 6.56 -14.35
CA ASN A 57 6.04 6.13 -13.39
C ASN A 57 5.47 4.74 -13.72
N ILE A 58 5.22 4.45 -15.00
CA ILE A 58 4.82 3.11 -15.45
C ILE A 58 5.91 2.10 -15.09
N LYS A 59 7.20 2.40 -15.37
CA LYS A 59 8.32 1.53 -14.97
C LYS A 59 8.45 1.40 -13.45
N LYS A 60 8.03 2.40 -12.67
CA LYS A 60 8.04 2.33 -11.21
C LYS A 60 7.00 1.33 -10.70
N ILE A 61 5.76 1.40 -11.22
CA ILE A 61 4.72 0.42 -10.90
C ILE A 61 5.12 -0.98 -11.39
N ASP A 62 5.70 -1.09 -12.59
CA ASP A 62 6.18 -2.37 -13.13
C ASP A 62 7.20 -3.04 -12.18
N ARG A 63 8.19 -2.27 -11.72
CA ARG A 63 9.17 -2.74 -10.73
C ARG A 63 8.56 -3.06 -9.36
N LEU A 64 7.49 -2.37 -8.96
CA LEU A 64 6.78 -2.66 -7.72
C LEU A 64 6.07 -4.02 -7.83
N LEU A 65 5.33 -4.24 -8.92
CA LEU A 65 4.61 -5.50 -9.17
C LEU A 65 5.56 -6.69 -9.33
N GLY A 66 6.71 -6.47 -9.96
CA GLY A 66 7.79 -7.45 -10.10
C GLY A 66 8.71 -7.58 -8.87
N ASN A 67 8.43 -6.89 -7.76
CA ASN A 67 9.30 -6.92 -6.58
C ASN A 67 9.16 -8.25 -5.82
N GLY A 68 10.10 -9.17 -6.04
CA GLY A 68 10.08 -10.49 -5.40
C GLY A 68 10.13 -10.45 -3.87
N SER A 69 10.84 -9.48 -3.27
CA SER A 69 10.87 -9.33 -1.81
C SER A 69 9.51 -8.89 -1.27
N LEU A 70 8.84 -7.94 -1.93
CA LEU A 70 7.49 -7.52 -1.55
C LEU A 70 6.49 -8.68 -1.66
N GLN A 71 6.61 -9.49 -2.71
CA GLN A 71 5.75 -10.68 -2.89
C GLN A 71 6.00 -11.76 -1.85
N ALA A 72 7.24 -11.93 -1.38
CA ALA A 72 7.55 -12.85 -0.30
C ALA A 72 6.97 -12.37 1.05
N GLU A 73 6.80 -11.06 1.24
CA GLU A 73 6.26 -10.43 2.46
C GLU A 73 4.73 -10.29 2.44
N ARG A 74 4.07 -10.64 1.33
CA ARG A 74 2.62 -10.52 1.10
C ARG A 74 1.76 -10.98 2.29
N ASP A 75 2.09 -12.13 2.86
CA ASP A 75 1.25 -12.73 3.90
C ASP A 75 1.25 -11.86 5.15
N SER A 76 2.37 -11.23 5.47
CA SER A 76 2.49 -10.28 6.58
C SER A 76 1.61 -9.04 6.38
N PHE A 77 1.54 -8.51 5.15
CA PHE A 77 0.63 -7.39 4.84
C PHE A 77 -0.84 -7.78 5.03
N TYR A 78 -1.24 -8.97 4.56
CA TYR A 78 -2.63 -9.42 4.73
C TYR A 78 -2.98 -9.67 6.20
N GLN A 79 -2.08 -10.29 6.97
CA GLN A 79 -2.26 -10.50 8.40
C GLN A 79 -2.41 -9.17 9.16
N ALA A 80 -1.54 -8.20 8.91
CA ALA A 80 -1.63 -6.87 9.48
C ALA A 80 -2.95 -6.17 9.11
N SER A 81 -3.41 -6.33 7.86
CA SER A 81 -4.69 -5.76 7.41
C SER A 81 -5.89 -6.35 8.16
N VAL A 82 -5.91 -7.67 8.37
CA VAL A 82 -6.96 -8.36 9.12
C VAL A 82 -6.93 -7.96 10.60
N ALA A 83 -5.75 -7.91 11.20
CA ALA A 83 -5.60 -7.49 12.60
C ALA A 83 -6.10 -6.05 12.81
N TRP A 84 -5.78 -5.14 11.88
CA TRP A 84 -6.28 -3.77 11.90
C TRP A 84 -7.81 -3.72 11.80
N GLU A 85 -8.41 -4.48 10.89
CA GLU A 85 -9.87 -4.53 10.75
C GLU A 85 -10.57 -5.04 12.03
N GLN A 86 -10.00 -6.07 12.67
CA GLN A 86 -10.50 -6.59 13.95
C GLN A 86 -10.42 -5.55 15.06
N ALA A 87 -9.32 -4.80 15.15
CA ALA A 87 -9.15 -3.74 16.13
C ALA A 87 -10.20 -2.62 15.94
N GLN A 88 -10.43 -2.19 14.69
CA GLN A 88 -11.46 -1.18 14.37
C GLN A 88 -12.87 -1.66 14.71
N ARG A 89 -13.14 -2.95 14.49
CA ARG A 89 -14.42 -3.56 14.81
C ARG A 89 -14.66 -3.64 16.32
N ALA A 90 -13.64 -3.96 17.11
CA ALA A 90 -13.73 -3.98 18.56
C ALA A 90 -14.03 -2.58 19.14
N VAL A 91 -13.37 -1.54 18.62
CA VAL A 91 -13.63 -0.14 18.98
C VAL A 91 -15.08 0.25 18.62
N SER A 92 -15.54 -0.10 17.41
CA SER A 92 -16.90 0.21 16.97
C SER A 92 -17.99 -0.51 17.78
N GLN A 93 -17.65 -1.64 18.39
CA GLN A 93 -18.56 -2.43 19.25
C GLN A 93 -18.49 -2.02 20.73
N GLY A 94 -17.66 -1.02 21.09
CA GLY A 94 -17.55 -0.52 22.46
C GLY A 94 -16.78 -1.42 23.42
N PHE A 95 -15.87 -2.26 22.90
CA PHE A 95 -15.00 -3.09 23.75
C PHE A 95 -13.84 -2.31 24.40
N PHE A 96 -13.72 -1.00 24.14
CA PHE A 96 -12.75 -0.08 24.75
C PHE A 96 -13.35 1.32 24.89
#